data_AF-A0A2I3LEW4-F1
#
_entry.id   AF-A0A2I3LEW4-F1
#
_cell.length_a   1.000
_cell.length_b   1.000
_cell.length_c   1.000
_cell.angle_alpha   90.00
_cell.angle_beta   90.00
_cell.angle_gamma   90.00
#
_symmetry.space_group_name_H-M   'P 1'
#
loop_
_entity.id
_entity.type
_entity.pdbx_description
1 polymer ?
#
loop_
_entity_poly.entity_id
_entity_poly.type
_entity_poly.pdbx_seq_one_letter_code
_entity_poly.pdbx_strand_id
1 'polypeptide(L)'
;MIIMAPVLLILLGATEILQADLLPDDKISLLPPVNFTIKVTGLAQVLLRWEPNPDQEQRNVNLEYQVKINAPKEDDYETRITESKCVTILHKGFSASVRTILQNDHSLLASSWASAELHAPPGSPGTSVVNLTCTTNTTADNYSHLRPYQVSLHCTWLVGTDAPEDTQYFLYYRYGSWTEECQEYSKDSTGRNIACWFPRTFIHSRGRDRLAVLVNGSSKHSAIKPFDQLFALHAIDQINPPLNVTAEIEGTRLSIQWEKPVSAFPIHCFDYEVKIHNARNGYLQIEKMMTNAFISIIDDLSKYDVQVRAAVSSMCREAGLWSEWSQPIYVGKDEHKPLREWFLIVLMATICFILLILLLICRIKLVPLRQKLKSSVI
;
A
#
# COMPACT_ATOMS: atom_id res chain seq x y z
N MET A 1 -93.72 73.17 -29.25
CA MET A 1 -93.80 72.14 -30.29
C MET A 1 -92.45 71.43 -30.30
N ILE A 2 -92.17 70.53 -29.37
CA ILE A 2 -92.37 69.06 -29.44
C ILE A 2 -91.97 68.47 -30.80
N ILE A 3 -90.95 67.60 -30.76
CA ILE A 3 -90.73 66.28 -31.42
C ILE A 3 -89.21 66.02 -31.26
N MET A 4 -88.70 65.31 -30.24
CA MET A 4 -88.74 63.86 -29.91
C MET A 4 -88.23 62.92 -31.04
N ALA A 5 -87.03 62.38 -30.76
CA ALA A 5 -86.18 61.29 -31.30
C ALA A 5 -86.82 60.16 -32.13
N PRO A 6 -86.03 59.33 -32.89
CA PRO A 6 -85.33 58.17 -32.27
C PRO A 6 -83.94 57.80 -32.89
N VAL A 7 -82.94 57.50 -32.06
CA VAL A 7 -82.37 56.15 -31.71
C VAL A 7 -81.51 55.48 -32.81
N LEU A 8 -80.24 55.24 -32.50
CA LEU A 8 -79.66 53.88 -32.56
C LEU A 8 -78.42 53.76 -31.64
N LEU A 9 -78.56 52.94 -30.60
CA LEU A 9 -77.48 52.45 -29.74
C LEU A 9 -76.62 51.44 -30.50
N ILE A 10 -75.29 51.58 -30.38
CA ILE A 10 -74.36 50.45 -30.58
C ILE A 10 -73.49 50.38 -29.32
N LEU A 11 -73.72 49.33 -28.54
CA LEU A 11 -72.93 48.94 -27.37
C LEU A 11 -71.58 48.37 -27.85
N LEU A 12 -70.49 49.08 -27.55
CA LEU A 12 -69.13 48.54 -27.61
C LEU A 12 -68.73 48.13 -26.19
N GLY A 13 -68.79 46.83 -25.92
CA GLY A 13 -68.26 46.24 -24.70
C GLY A 13 -66.73 46.38 -24.69
N ALA A 14 -66.22 47.19 -23.76
CA ALA A 14 -64.82 47.15 -23.38
C ALA A 14 -64.61 45.89 -22.55
N THR A 15 -63.83 44.95 -23.09
CA THR A 15 -63.28 43.84 -22.33
C THR A 15 -62.13 44.38 -21.50
N GLU A 16 -62.40 44.66 -20.23
CA GLU A 16 -61.37 44.82 -19.20
C GLU A 16 -60.61 43.48 -19.09
N ILE A 17 -59.45 43.41 -19.73
CA ILE A 17 -58.48 42.37 -19.48
C ILE A 17 -57.88 42.70 -18.12
N LEU A 18 -58.32 41.99 -17.09
CA LEU A 18 -57.69 42.00 -15.78
C LEU A 18 -56.20 41.70 -15.97
N GLN A 19 -55.38 42.72 -15.70
CA GLN A 19 -53.94 42.58 -15.56
C GLN A 19 -53.71 41.49 -14.51
N ALA A 20 -53.21 40.33 -14.95
CA ALA A 20 -52.70 39.34 -14.02
C ALA A 20 -51.54 39.98 -13.28
N ASP A 21 -51.74 40.25 -11.99
CA ASP A 21 -50.67 40.60 -11.07
C ASP A 21 -49.60 39.50 -11.19
N LEU A 22 -48.49 39.86 -11.83
CA LEU A 22 -47.26 39.09 -11.79
C LEU A 22 -46.78 39.13 -10.34
N LEU A 23 -47.12 38.08 -9.59
CA LEU A 23 -46.48 37.77 -8.32
C LEU A 23 -44.95 37.80 -8.55
N PRO A 24 -44.17 38.47 -7.68
CA PRO A 24 -42.72 38.41 -7.79
C PRO A 24 -42.30 36.95 -7.66
N ASP A 25 -41.46 36.50 -8.59
CA ASP A 25 -40.72 35.26 -8.48
C ASP A 25 -39.84 35.38 -7.22
N ASP A 26 -40.30 34.81 -6.10
CA ASP A 26 -39.63 34.79 -4.80
C ASP A 26 -38.29 34.07 -4.97
N LYS A 27 -37.28 34.81 -5.41
CA LYS A 27 -35.96 34.28 -5.72
C LYS A 27 -35.32 33.85 -4.40
N ILE A 28 -35.41 32.56 -4.08
CA ILE A 28 -34.87 31.98 -2.85
C ILE A 28 -33.38 32.35 -2.74
N SER A 29 -33.07 33.21 -1.78
CA SER A 29 -31.71 33.59 -1.45
C SER A 29 -31.19 32.69 -0.34
N LEU A 30 -30.13 31.93 -0.61
CA LEU A 30 -29.48 31.11 0.40
C LEU A 30 -28.40 31.90 1.12
N LEU A 31 -28.39 31.82 2.44
CA LEU A 31 -27.41 32.44 3.30
C LEU A 31 -26.30 31.45 3.68
N PRO A 32 -25.06 31.93 3.89
CA PRO A 32 -23.95 31.08 4.33
C PRO A 32 -24.19 30.58 5.75
N PRO A 33 -23.70 29.38 6.11
CA PRO A 33 -23.67 28.92 7.49
C PRO A 33 -22.89 29.88 8.39
N VAL A 34 -23.23 29.90 9.67
CA VAL A 34 -22.58 30.76 10.67
C VAL A 34 -21.80 29.91 11.69
N ASN A 35 -20.95 30.55 12.49
CA ASN A 35 -20.15 29.90 13.53
C ASN A 35 -19.31 28.71 13.04
N PHE A 36 -18.78 28.80 11.82
CA PHE A 36 -17.95 27.75 11.27
C PHE A 36 -16.60 27.65 12.01
N THR A 37 -16.33 26.49 12.60
CA THR A 37 -15.16 26.22 13.42
C THR A 37 -14.50 24.89 13.04
N ILE A 38 -13.19 24.84 13.23
CA ILE A 38 -12.37 23.65 13.05
C ILE A 38 -11.70 23.33 14.38
N LYS A 39 -11.96 22.14 14.92
CA LYS A 39 -11.37 21.67 16.18
C LYS A 39 -10.57 20.40 15.96
N VAL A 40 -9.32 20.38 16.43
CA VAL A 40 -8.51 19.15 16.46
C VAL A 40 -9.06 18.23 17.55
N THR A 41 -9.48 17.04 17.17
CA THR A 41 -10.08 16.05 18.10
C THR A 41 -9.18 14.84 18.34
N GLY A 42 -8.12 14.67 17.54
CA GLY A 42 -7.12 13.62 17.71
C GLY A 42 -6.00 13.72 16.67
N LEU A 43 -5.08 12.75 16.67
CA LEU A 43 -3.97 12.71 15.70
C LEU A 43 -4.48 12.66 14.26
N ALA A 44 -4.06 13.61 13.43
CA ALA A 44 -4.51 13.73 12.04
C ALA A 44 -6.05 13.71 11.90
N GLN A 45 -6.77 14.31 12.85
CA GLN A 45 -8.23 14.27 12.92
C GLN A 45 -8.82 15.60 13.39
N VAL A 46 -9.76 16.12 12.61
CA VAL A 46 -10.44 17.38 12.89
C VAL A 46 -11.96 17.20 12.81
N LEU A 47 -12.66 18.04 13.56
CA LEU A 47 -14.11 18.15 13.54
C LEU A 47 -14.47 19.56 13.05
N LEU A 48 -15.14 19.59 11.92
CA LEU A 48 -15.77 20.76 11.33
C LEU A 48 -17.16 20.92 11.96
N ARG A 49 -17.50 22.11 12.43
CA ARG A 49 -18.83 22.42 12.98
C ARG A 49 -19.29 23.79 12.53
N TRP A 50 -20.57 23.90 12.20
CA TRP A 50 -21.24 25.15 11.87
C TRP A 50 -22.68 25.14 12.41
N GLU A 51 -23.36 26.26 12.28
CA GLU A 51 -24.78 26.41 12.61
C GLU A 51 -25.54 26.92 11.37
N PRO A 52 -26.82 26.51 11.19
CA PRO A 52 -27.66 27.09 10.15
C PRO A 52 -27.78 28.59 10.35
N ASN A 53 -27.89 29.34 9.27
CA ASN A 53 -28.06 30.78 9.38
C ASN A 53 -29.45 31.09 10.00
N PRO A 54 -29.53 31.84 11.11
CA PRO A 54 -30.81 32.13 11.78
C PRO A 54 -31.76 32.96 10.93
N ASP A 55 -31.24 33.76 10.00
CA ASP A 55 -32.01 34.62 9.11
C ASP A 55 -32.49 33.85 7.85
N GLN A 56 -32.16 32.57 7.72
CA GLN A 56 -32.62 31.74 6.61
C GLN A 56 -34.10 31.44 6.78
N GLU A 57 -34.89 31.65 5.72
CA GLU A 57 -36.31 31.29 5.72
C GLU A 57 -36.50 29.82 6.11
N GLN A 58 -37.18 29.61 7.24
CA GLN A 58 -37.57 28.29 7.76
C GLN A 58 -38.76 27.74 6.96
N ARG A 59 -38.61 27.59 5.65
CA ARG A 59 -39.53 26.74 4.88
C ARG A 59 -39.15 25.28 5.17
N ASN A 60 -40.11 24.35 5.06
CA ASN A 60 -39.96 22.89 5.17
C ASN A 60 -39.04 22.32 4.06
N VAL A 61 -37.82 22.84 3.97
CA VAL A 61 -36.87 22.61 2.89
C VAL A 61 -35.66 21.93 3.51
N ASN A 62 -35.32 20.76 2.99
CA ASN A 62 -34.15 20.00 3.43
C ASN A 62 -32.89 20.71 2.91
N LEU A 63 -32.40 21.70 3.65
CA LEU A 63 -31.14 22.36 3.36
C LEU A 63 -29.99 21.36 3.51
N GLU A 64 -29.07 21.39 2.56
CA GLU A 64 -27.85 20.60 2.60
C GLU A 64 -26.62 21.52 2.64
N TYR A 65 -25.46 20.96 2.94
CA TYR A 65 -24.22 21.69 3.04
C TYR A 65 -23.18 21.06 2.13
N GLN A 66 -22.50 21.91 1.36
CA GLN A 66 -21.31 21.50 0.64
C GLN A 66 -20.08 21.91 1.45
N VAL A 67 -19.23 20.94 1.76
CA VAL A 67 -17.94 21.15 2.40
C VAL A 67 -16.85 21.02 1.35
N LYS A 68 -15.91 21.97 1.37
CA LYS A 68 -14.71 21.94 0.55
C LYS A 68 -13.48 22.01 1.45
N ILE A 69 -12.58 21.06 1.31
CA ILE A 69 -11.24 21.12 1.88
C ILE A 69 -10.35 21.84 0.88
N ASN A 70 -9.72 22.95 1.30
CA ASN A 70 -8.87 23.75 0.44
C ASN A 70 -7.40 23.30 0.54
N ALA A 71 -6.96 22.94 1.74
CA ALA A 71 -5.58 22.52 2.01
C ALA A 71 -5.56 21.55 3.21
N PRO A 72 -4.58 20.62 3.30
CA PRO A 72 -3.43 20.46 2.41
C PRO A 72 -3.68 19.60 1.15
N LYS A 73 -4.83 18.93 1.08
CA LYS A 73 -5.29 18.18 -0.09
C LYS A 73 -6.72 18.60 -0.39
N GLU A 74 -6.96 19.03 -1.62
CA GLU A 74 -8.31 19.42 -2.05
C GLU A 74 -9.25 18.22 -2.05
N ASP A 75 -10.46 18.45 -1.55
CA ASP A 75 -11.56 17.48 -1.49
C ASP A 75 -12.89 18.24 -1.38
N ASP A 76 -13.97 17.66 -1.87
CA ASP A 76 -15.30 18.26 -1.77
C ASP A 76 -16.38 17.19 -1.64
N TYR A 77 -17.37 17.47 -0.78
CA TYR A 77 -18.46 16.54 -0.50
C TYR A 77 -19.67 17.27 0.08
N GLU A 78 -20.81 16.59 0.06
CA GLU A 78 -22.09 17.10 0.55
C GLU A 78 -22.48 16.38 1.85
N THR A 79 -23.17 17.09 2.73
CA THR A 79 -23.67 16.56 4.00
C THR A 79 -24.96 17.27 4.43
N ARG A 80 -25.83 16.54 5.15
CA ARG A 80 -27.09 17.06 5.70
C ARG A 80 -27.01 17.48 7.15
N ILE A 81 -25.89 17.17 7.81
CA ILE A 81 -25.65 17.50 9.21
C ILE A 81 -24.70 18.68 9.32
N THR A 82 -24.76 19.40 10.43
CA THR A 82 -23.97 20.61 10.68
C THR A 82 -22.61 20.33 11.31
N GLU A 83 -22.16 19.08 11.24
CA GLU A 83 -20.84 18.67 11.66
C GLU A 83 -20.24 17.65 10.69
N SER A 84 -18.92 17.66 10.55
CA SER A 84 -18.22 16.71 9.70
C SER A 84 -16.85 16.37 10.26
N LYS A 85 -16.53 15.08 10.29
CA LYS A 85 -15.26 14.56 10.81
C LYS A 85 -14.32 14.29 9.65
N CYS A 86 -13.13 14.88 9.68
CA CYS A 86 -12.14 14.72 8.62
C CYS A 86 -10.86 14.10 9.19
N VAL A 87 -10.25 13.19 8.42
CA VAL A 87 -8.94 12.59 8.73
C VAL A 87 -7.93 13.12 7.72
N THR A 88 -6.98 13.92 8.19
CA THR A 88 -6.03 14.65 7.34
C THR A 88 -4.77 14.99 8.13
N ILE A 89 -3.66 15.19 7.42
CA ILE A 89 -2.40 15.64 8.03
C ILE A 89 -2.51 17.09 8.49
N LEU A 90 -1.91 17.43 9.63
CA LEU A 90 -2.04 18.74 10.27
C LEU A 90 -0.71 19.50 10.36
N HIS A 91 0.45 18.87 10.13
CA HIS A 91 1.74 19.56 10.16
C HIS A 91 1.91 20.65 9.09
N LYS A 92 1.03 20.66 8.07
CA LYS A 92 0.99 21.68 7.00
C LYS A 92 -0.07 22.76 7.24
N GLY A 93 -0.77 22.71 8.37
CA GLY A 93 -2.02 23.45 8.55
C GLY A 93 -3.17 22.81 7.79
N PHE A 94 -4.36 23.37 7.95
CA PHE A 94 -5.59 22.84 7.36
C PHE A 94 -6.57 23.98 7.09
N SER A 95 -7.22 23.98 5.93
CA SER A 95 -8.20 25.01 5.57
C SER A 95 -9.41 24.36 4.93
N ALA A 96 -10.59 24.81 5.33
CA ALA A 96 -11.86 24.33 4.82
C ALA A 96 -12.85 25.48 4.65
N SER A 97 -13.84 25.22 3.82
CA SER A 97 -14.96 26.12 3.56
C SER A 97 -16.26 25.31 3.53
N VAL A 98 -17.35 25.92 3.99
CA VAL A 98 -18.69 25.33 3.94
C VAL A 98 -19.69 26.34 3.40
N ARG A 99 -20.63 25.87 2.60
CA ARG A 99 -21.76 26.69 2.12
C ARG A 99 -23.05 25.89 2.16
N THR A 100 -24.16 26.62 2.23
CA THR A 100 -25.51 26.05 2.15
C THR A 100 -25.83 25.83 0.68
N ILE A 101 -26.38 24.66 0.36
CA ILE A 101 -26.88 24.34 -0.97
C ILE A 101 -28.34 23.89 -0.87
N LEU A 102 -29.09 24.18 -1.94
CA LEU A 102 -30.43 23.66 -2.14
C LEU A 102 -30.49 23.07 -3.54
N GLN A 103 -30.72 21.77 -3.60
CA GLN A 103 -30.89 21.05 -4.84
C GLN A 103 -32.37 21.01 -5.19
N ASN A 104 -32.73 21.62 -6.31
CA ASN A 104 -34.07 21.57 -6.89
C ASN A 104 -34.01 20.82 -8.22
N ASP A 105 -35.11 20.27 -8.71
CA ASP A 105 -35.16 19.37 -9.89
C ASP A 105 -34.51 19.96 -11.17
N HIS A 106 -34.34 21.28 -11.24
CA HIS A 106 -33.76 22.00 -12.38
C HIS A 106 -32.65 23.00 -12.05
N SER A 107 -32.25 23.19 -10.78
CA SER A 107 -31.19 24.14 -10.42
C SER A 107 -30.55 23.85 -9.05
N LEU A 108 -29.25 24.09 -8.95
CA LEU A 108 -28.51 24.10 -7.67
C LEU A 108 -28.33 25.55 -7.23
N LEU A 109 -29.03 25.93 -6.17
CA LEU A 109 -28.81 27.19 -5.48
C LEU A 109 -27.71 26.98 -4.44
N ALA A 110 -26.79 27.93 -4.33
CA ALA A 110 -25.71 27.88 -3.35
C ALA A 110 -25.48 29.26 -2.74
N SER A 111 -25.21 29.29 -1.44
CA SER A 111 -24.81 30.51 -0.75
C SER A 111 -23.31 30.82 -0.93
N SER A 112 -22.86 31.94 -0.36
CA SER A 112 -21.44 32.23 -0.21
C SER A 112 -20.74 31.26 0.75
N TRP A 113 -19.42 31.25 0.74
CA TRP A 113 -18.62 30.36 1.57
C TRP A 113 -18.36 30.96 2.96
N ALA A 114 -18.60 30.19 4.01
CA ALA A 114 -17.99 30.40 5.31
C ALA A 114 -16.67 29.61 5.36
N SER A 115 -15.57 30.25 5.77
CA SER A 115 -14.23 29.62 5.73
C SER A 115 -13.54 29.72 7.09
N ALA A 116 -12.73 28.72 7.40
CA ALA A 116 -11.93 28.67 8.61
C ALA A 116 -10.62 27.93 8.32
N GLU A 117 -9.59 28.22 9.11
CA GLU A 117 -8.27 27.62 8.95
C GLU A 117 -7.60 27.33 10.29
N LEU A 118 -6.80 26.26 10.28
CA LEU A 118 -5.82 25.93 11.29
C LEU A 118 -4.44 26.26 10.72
N HIS A 119 -3.77 27.22 11.34
CA HIS A 119 -2.39 27.53 10.98
C HIS A 119 -1.47 26.33 11.20
N ALA A 120 -0.42 26.23 10.40
CA ALA A 120 0.59 25.21 10.57
C ALA A 120 1.23 25.33 11.98
N PRO A 121 1.53 24.20 12.66
CA PRO A 121 2.17 24.22 13.95
C PRO A 121 3.51 24.98 13.92
N PRO A 122 3.90 25.63 15.02
CA PRO A 122 5.16 26.37 15.10
C PRO A 122 6.36 25.42 15.00
N GLY A 123 7.45 25.93 14.44
CA GLY A 123 8.74 25.24 14.39
C GLY A 123 9.59 25.74 13.24
N SER A 124 10.90 25.88 13.46
CA SER A 124 11.80 26.38 12.43
C SER A 124 11.87 25.41 11.25
N PRO A 125 12.01 25.92 10.00
CA PRO A 125 12.29 25.07 8.84
C PRO A 125 13.51 24.16 9.10
N GLY A 126 13.48 22.94 8.56
CA GLY A 126 14.58 21.98 8.72
C GLY A 126 14.67 21.27 10.08
N THR A 127 13.89 21.66 11.08
CA THR A 127 13.86 20.95 12.39
C THR A 127 13.02 19.67 12.38
N SER A 128 12.06 19.58 11.46
CA SER A 128 11.14 18.45 11.33
C SER A 128 11.86 17.18 10.90
N VAL A 129 11.34 16.03 11.32
CA VAL A 129 11.85 14.74 10.84
C VAL A 129 11.63 14.58 9.34
N VAL A 130 12.50 13.81 8.69
CA VAL A 130 12.38 13.48 7.27
C VAL A 130 12.44 11.97 7.06
N ASN A 131 11.91 11.50 5.93
CA ASN A 131 11.88 10.08 5.56
C ASN A 131 11.25 9.17 6.62
N LEU A 132 10.11 9.59 7.19
CA LEU A 132 9.32 8.71 8.05
C LEU A 132 8.83 7.50 7.23
N THR A 133 9.27 6.31 7.63
CA THR A 133 8.78 5.05 7.08
C THR A 133 8.22 4.20 8.21
N CYS A 134 7.13 3.50 7.94
CA CYS A 134 6.50 2.61 8.89
C CYS A 134 6.14 1.29 8.22
N THR A 135 6.20 0.21 8.98
CA THR A 135 5.91 -1.15 8.55
C THR A 135 5.12 -1.84 9.65
N THR A 136 4.05 -2.54 9.27
CA THR A 136 3.32 -3.43 10.18
C THR A 136 3.64 -4.88 9.86
N ASN A 137 3.67 -5.73 10.87
CA ASN A 137 3.78 -7.18 10.66
C ASN A 137 2.83 -7.92 11.61
N THR A 138 2.21 -8.98 11.11
CA THR A 138 1.28 -9.81 11.89
C THR A 138 2.01 -11.02 12.48
N THR A 139 1.90 -11.22 13.78
CA THR A 139 2.42 -12.41 14.46
C THR A 139 1.29 -13.21 15.09
N ALA A 140 1.47 -14.52 15.23
CA ALA A 140 0.54 -15.36 15.99
C ALA A 140 0.67 -15.05 17.49
N ASP A 141 -0.46 -14.91 18.18
CA ASP A 141 -0.49 -14.79 19.63
C ASP A 141 -0.83 -16.15 20.25
N ASN A 142 0.16 -16.75 20.91
CA ASN A 142 0.00 -18.06 21.53
C ASN A 142 -0.75 -18.00 22.87
N TYR A 143 -1.00 -16.81 23.43
CA TYR A 143 -1.54 -16.66 24.78
C TYR A 143 -3.03 -16.33 24.82
N SER A 144 -3.60 -15.75 23.77
CA SER A 144 -5.01 -15.34 23.76
C SER A 144 -5.84 -16.08 22.71
N HIS A 145 -6.70 -16.99 23.16
CA HIS A 145 -7.65 -17.69 22.28
C HIS A 145 -8.65 -16.73 21.59
N LEU A 146 -8.82 -15.51 22.11
CA LEU A 146 -9.76 -14.49 21.60
C LEU A 146 -9.17 -13.61 20.50
N ARG A 147 -7.85 -13.42 20.47
CA ARG A 147 -7.13 -12.66 19.42
C ARG A 147 -5.91 -13.46 18.96
N PRO A 148 -6.08 -14.41 18.01
CA PRO A 148 -5.00 -15.29 17.58
C PRO A 148 -3.86 -14.55 16.85
N TYR A 149 -4.04 -13.26 16.55
CA TYR A 149 -3.06 -12.46 15.83
C TYR A 149 -2.85 -11.12 16.55
N GLN A 150 -1.59 -10.71 16.61
CA GLN A 150 -1.15 -9.39 17.04
C GLN A 150 -0.46 -8.68 15.89
N VAL A 151 -0.61 -7.36 15.84
CA VAL A 151 0.06 -6.51 14.86
C VAL A 151 1.12 -5.72 15.59
N SER A 152 2.34 -5.82 15.09
CA SER A 152 3.45 -4.96 15.47
C SER A 152 3.58 -3.78 14.52
N LEU A 153 4.17 -2.68 14.98
CA LEU A 153 4.45 -1.49 14.19
C LEU A 153 5.91 -1.08 14.41
N HIS A 154 6.67 -1.00 13.33
CA HIS A 154 8.03 -0.48 13.32
C HIS A 154 8.07 0.80 12.48
N CYS A 155 8.63 1.87 13.01
CA CYS A 155 8.82 3.11 12.27
C CYS A 155 10.24 3.64 12.41
N THR A 156 10.78 4.21 11.35
CA THR A 156 12.10 4.86 11.32
C THR A 156 12.00 6.23 10.67
N TRP A 157 12.89 7.14 11.05
CA TRP A 157 12.99 8.45 10.44
C TRP A 157 14.43 8.98 10.54
N LEU A 158 14.71 10.02 9.76
CA LEU A 158 15.94 10.79 9.87
C LEU A 158 15.67 12.09 10.63
N VAL A 159 16.68 12.51 11.38
CA VAL A 159 16.67 13.78 12.12
C VAL A 159 16.65 14.96 11.14
N GLY A 160 15.95 16.03 11.51
CA GLY A 160 15.91 17.25 10.72
C GLY A 160 17.31 17.85 10.51
N THR A 161 17.58 18.39 9.33
CA THR A 161 18.88 18.96 8.95
C THR A 161 19.31 20.12 9.84
N ASP A 162 18.33 20.93 10.26
CA ASP A 162 18.53 22.11 11.11
C ASP A 162 18.02 21.88 12.53
N ALA A 163 17.77 20.61 12.90
CA ALA A 163 17.39 20.27 14.26
C ALA A 163 18.58 20.46 15.21
N PRO A 164 18.42 21.22 16.31
CA PRO A 164 19.44 21.32 17.36
C PRO A 164 19.94 19.96 17.84
N GLU A 165 21.19 19.90 18.30
CA GLU A 165 21.79 18.65 18.79
C GLU A 165 21.03 18.08 20.01
N ASP A 166 20.43 18.96 20.82
CA ASP A 166 19.64 18.58 21.99
C ASP A 166 18.19 18.18 21.67
N THR A 167 17.81 18.11 20.39
CA THR A 167 16.46 17.71 19.98
C THR A 167 16.16 16.27 20.34
N GLN A 168 15.04 16.04 21.03
CA GLN A 168 14.48 14.71 21.21
C GLN A 168 13.16 14.57 20.46
N TYR A 169 12.94 13.41 19.83
CA TYR A 169 11.74 13.09 19.06
C TYR A 169 10.86 12.08 19.79
N PHE A 170 9.54 12.24 19.68
CA PHE A 170 8.57 11.32 20.27
C PHE A 170 7.51 10.95 19.22
N LEU A 171 7.23 9.65 19.12
CA LEU A 171 6.32 9.10 18.14
C LEU A 171 5.03 8.64 18.81
N TYR A 172 3.92 9.05 18.20
CA TYR A 172 2.57 8.63 18.56
C TYR A 172 1.88 8.03 17.34
N TYR A 173 1.09 6.99 17.54
CA TYR A 173 0.21 6.48 16.48
C TYR A 173 -1.24 6.50 16.93
N ARG A 174 -2.16 6.60 15.96
CA ARG A 174 -3.60 6.42 16.18
C ARG A 174 -4.17 5.45 15.17
N TYR A 175 -4.94 4.48 15.66
CA TYR A 175 -5.75 3.57 14.86
C TYR A 175 -7.17 3.50 15.44
N GLY A 176 -8.17 3.88 14.64
CA GLY A 176 -9.53 4.08 15.13
C GLY A 176 -9.58 5.14 16.24
N SER A 177 -10.06 4.74 17.42
CA SER A 177 -10.15 5.54 18.65
C SER A 177 -8.94 5.42 19.58
N TRP A 178 -8.02 4.50 19.31
CA TRP A 178 -6.87 4.24 20.18
C TRP A 178 -5.66 5.07 19.74
N THR A 179 -5.02 5.72 20.70
CA THR A 179 -3.79 6.50 20.50
C THR A 179 -2.76 6.06 21.53
N GLU A 180 -1.53 5.78 21.09
CA GLU A 180 -0.45 5.36 21.98
C GLU A 180 0.86 6.10 21.64
N GLU A 181 1.65 6.34 22.68
CA GLU A 181 3.02 6.82 22.57
C GLU A 181 4.00 5.65 22.58
N CYS A 182 5.03 5.75 21.74
CA CYS A 182 6.09 4.75 21.70
C CYS A 182 6.92 4.73 22.98
N GLN A 183 7.26 3.53 23.43
CA GLN A 183 8.09 3.30 24.62
C GLN A 183 9.47 2.74 24.29
N GLU A 184 9.59 1.98 23.19
CA GLU A 184 10.83 1.31 22.79
C GLU A 184 11.45 2.01 21.57
N TYR A 185 12.40 2.91 21.86
CA TYR A 185 13.10 3.67 20.83
C TYR A 185 14.50 3.12 20.56
N SER A 186 14.92 3.17 19.29
CA SER A 186 16.33 3.11 18.91
C SER A 186 16.87 4.52 18.72
N LYS A 187 18.09 4.75 19.18
CA LYS A 187 18.73 6.06 19.22
C LYS A 187 19.94 6.12 18.32
N ASP A 188 20.24 7.32 17.82
CA ASP A 188 21.50 7.61 17.14
C ASP A 188 22.67 7.76 18.13
N SER A 189 23.86 8.02 17.60
CA SER A 189 25.08 8.21 18.39
C SER A 189 25.03 9.40 19.36
N THR A 190 24.15 10.37 19.10
CA THR A 190 23.92 11.55 19.95
C THR A 190 22.79 11.35 20.97
N GLY A 191 22.14 10.18 20.95
CA GLY A 191 21.05 9.83 21.87
C GLY A 191 19.66 10.31 21.45
N ARG A 192 19.49 10.76 20.19
CA ARG A 192 18.20 11.18 19.63
C ARG A 192 17.45 9.97 19.10
N ASN A 193 16.15 9.92 19.33
CA ASN A 193 15.29 8.84 18.85
C ASN A 193 15.19 8.91 17.31
N ILE A 194 15.46 7.78 16.64
CA ILE A 194 15.43 7.65 15.17
C ILE A 194 14.58 6.48 14.68
N ALA A 195 14.19 5.59 15.59
CA ALA A 195 13.24 4.52 15.30
C ALA A 195 12.40 4.20 16.53
N CYS A 196 11.25 3.60 16.30
CA CYS A 196 10.31 3.17 17.30
C CYS A 196 9.80 1.77 16.98
N TRP A 197 9.65 0.94 18.01
CA TRP A 197 9.06 -0.38 17.95
C TRP A 197 7.85 -0.50 18.87
N PHE A 198 6.71 -0.92 18.32
CA PHE A 198 5.56 -1.39 19.09
C PHE A 198 5.43 -2.91 18.88
N PRO A 199 5.80 -3.73 19.88
CA PRO A 199 5.64 -5.18 19.77
C PRO A 199 4.16 -5.60 19.68
N ARG A 200 3.26 -4.81 20.29
CA ARG A 200 1.81 -5.02 20.26
C ARG A 200 1.11 -3.68 20.06
N THR A 201 0.07 -3.69 19.24
CA THR A 201 -0.72 -2.48 18.93
C THR A 201 -2.22 -2.80 18.96
N PHE A 202 -3.03 -1.74 18.95
CA PHE A 202 -4.48 -1.82 18.72
C PHE A 202 -4.87 -1.90 17.24
N ILE A 203 -3.90 -2.01 16.33
CA ILE A 203 -4.14 -2.11 14.89
C ILE A 203 -4.83 -3.44 14.59
N HIS A 204 -5.94 -3.37 13.85
CA HIS A 204 -6.66 -4.56 13.42
C HIS A 204 -5.98 -5.18 12.19
N SER A 205 -5.59 -6.45 12.25
CA SER A 205 -4.89 -7.14 11.14
C SER A 205 -5.65 -7.14 9.80
N ARG A 206 -6.99 -7.12 9.84
CA ARG A 206 -7.86 -7.01 8.64
C ARG A 206 -8.47 -5.61 8.49
N GLY A 207 -7.89 -4.63 9.15
CA GLY A 207 -8.33 -3.25 9.14
C GLY A 207 -8.30 -2.62 7.76
N ARG A 208 -9.23 -1.69 7.52
CA ARG A 208 -9.26 -0.82 6.33
C ARG A 208 -9.06 0.65 6.68
N ASP A 209 -9.05 0.98 7.97
CA ASP A 209 -8.82 2.35 8.42
C ASP A 209 -7.37 2.76 8.16
N ARG A 210 -7.16 4.08 8.06
CA ARG A 210 -5.82 4.65 7.96
C ARG A 210 -5.15 4.68 9.33
N LEU A 211 -3.88 4.30 9.35
CA LEU A 211 -2.98 4.52 10.48
C LEU A 211 -2.49 5.96 10.42
N ALA A 212 -2.70 6.73 11.49
CA ALA A 212 -2.08 8.05 11.63
C ALA A 212 -0.83 7.92 12.50
N VAL A 213 0.28 8.50 12.05
CA VAL A 213 1.52 8.58 12.82
C VAL A 213 1.92 10.05 12.94
N LEU A 214 2.23 10.48 14.16
CA LEU A 214 2.77 11.80 14.48
C LEU A 214 4.16 11.60 15.11
N VAL A 215 5.14 12.33 14.60
CA VAL A 215 6.42 12.52 15.28
C VAL A 215 6.54 13.99 15.65
N ASN A 216 6.58 14.27 16.95
CA ASN A 216 6.86 15.61 17.47
C ASN A 216 8.30 15.65 18.00
N GLY A 217 8.76 16.83 18.41
CA GLY A 217 10.04 16.95 19.08
C GLY A 217 10.10 18.14 20.01
N SER A 218 11.11 18.13 20.86
CA SER A 218 11.42 19.22 21.78
C SER A 218 12.92 19.48 21.83
N SER A 219 13.28 20.75 22.02
CA SER A 219 14.66 21.22 22.22
C SER A 219 14.59 22.46 23.12
N LYS A 220 15.69 22.76 23.82
CA LYS A 220 15.83 23.98 24.62
C LYS A 220 16.01 25.24 23.76
N HIS A 221 16.48 25.07 22.52
CA HIS A 221 16.93 26.19 21.68
C HIS A 221 15.85 26.67 20.70
N SER A 222 15.01 25.76 20.20
CA SER A 222 13.98 26.10 19.20
C SER A 222 12.81 25.15 19.24
N ALA A 223 11.62 25.65 18.86
CA ALA A 223 10.47 24.81 18.59
C ALA A 223 10.75 23.88 17.39
N ILE A 224 10.45 22.61 17.57
CA ILE A 224 10.65 21.58 16.54
C ILE A 224 9.33 21.39 15.80
N LYS A 225 9.37 21.50 14.47
CA LYS A 225 8.17 21.36 13.66
C LYS A 225 7.70 19.89 13.67
N PRO A 226 6.47 19.58 14.12
CA PRO A 226 5.95 18.23 14.09
C PRO A 226 5.78 17.73 12.65
N PHE A 227 5.74 16.41 12.48
CA PHE A 227 5.47 15.76 11.22
C PHE A 227 4.42 14.67 11.43
N ASP A 228 3.34 14.69 10.63
CA ASP A 228 2.34 13.64 10.66
C ASP A 228 2.03 13.09 9.25
N GLN A 229 1.76 11.80 9.21
CA GLN A 229 1.48 11.07 7.98
C GLN A 229 0.37 10.04 8.19
N LEU A 230 -0.43 9.85 7.14
CA LEU A 230 -1.46 8.82 7.07
C LEU A 230 -0.98 7.66 6.19
N PHE A 231 -1.00 6.46 6.74
CA PHE A 231 -0.66 5.23 6.04
C PHE A 231 -1.91 4.38 5.82
N ALA A 232 -2.10 3.91 4.59
CA ALA A 232 -3.04 2.83 4.33
C ALA A 232 -2.37 1.50 4.73
N LEU A 233 -3.04 0.66 5.51
CA LEU A 233 -2.42 -0.56 6.04
C LEU A 233 -1.91 -1.49 4.93
N HIS A 234 -2.62 -1.63 3.81
CA HIS A 234 -2.20 -2.49 2.71
C HIS A 234 -0.84 -2.07 2.10
N ALA A 235 -0.46 -0.79 2.21
CA ALA A 235 0.78 -0.26 1.66
C ALA A 235 1.98 -0.44 2.59
N ILE A 236 1.77 -0.78 3.86
CA ILE A 236 2.82 -0.92 4.88
C ILE A 236 2.82 -2.29 5.58
N ASP A 237 1.86 -3.16 5.27
CA ASP A 237 1.73 -4.49 5.86
C ASP A 237 2.73 -5.46 5.23
N GLN A 238 3.80 -5.76 5.96
CA GLN A 238 4.81 -6.74 5.59
C GLN A 238 4.22 -8.14 5.78
N ILE A 239 3.73 -8.70 4.67
CA ILE A 239 3.16 -10.04 4.64
C ILE A 239 4.25 -11.07 4.97
N ASN A 240 3.94 -12.00 5.87
CA ASN A 240 4.84 -13.11 6.18
C ASN A 240 4.95 -14.08 4.99
N PRO A 241 6.12 -14.70 4.76
CA PRO A 241 6.24 -15.75 3.77
C PRO A 241 5.38 -16.97 4.12
N PRO A 242 4.96 -17.77 3.11
CA PRO A 242 4.35 -19.08 3.33
C PRO A 242 5.20 -19.98 4.22
N LEU A 243 4.53 -20.78 5.06
CA LEU A 243 5.18 -21.75 5.94
C LEU A 243 5.16 -23.15 5.33
N ASN A 244 6.01 -24.04 5.85
CA ASN A 244 6.03 -25.46 5.52
C ASN A 244 5.96 -25.75 4.01
N VAL A 245 6.82 -25.07 3.24
CA VAL A 245 6.97 -25.36 1.82
C VAL A 245 7.61 -26.75 1.68
N THR A 246 6.94 -27.65 0.98
CA THR A 246 7.42 -29.01 0.69
C THR A 246 7.39 -29.25 -0.81
N ALA A 247 8.32 -30.09 -1.28
CA ALA A 247 8.42 -30.47 -2.67
C ALA A 247 8.82 -31.95 -2.77
N GLU A 248 8.08 -32.70 -3.57
CA GLU A 248 8.30 -34.13 -3.81
C GLU A 248 8.36 -34.40 -5.32
N ILE A 249 9.29 -35.26 -5.71
CA ILE A 249 9.43 -35.70 -7.11
C ILE A 249 9.00 -37.15 -7.22
N GLU A 250 8.03 -37.42 -8.09
CA GLU A 250 7.58 -38.75 -8.48
C GLU A 250 7.70 -38.89 -10.01
N GLY A 251 8.76 -39.57 -10.46
CA GLY A 251 9.12 -39.62 -11.88
C GLY A 251 9.41 -38.22 -12.43
N THR A 252 8.64 -37.77 -13.41
CA THR A 252 8.76 -36.42 -14.02
C THR A 252 7.83 -35.38 -13.38
N ARG A 253 7.16 -35.74 -12.28
CA ARG A 253 6.16 -34.89 -11.63
C ARG A 253 6.73 -34.29 -10.35
N LEU A 254 6.78 -32.96 -10.30
CA LEU A 254 7.12 -32.19 -9.11
C LEU A 254 5.85 -31.70 -8.44
N SER A 255 5.56 -32.21 -7.25
CA SER A 255 4.43 -31.77 -6.43
C SER A 255 4.93 -30.84 -5.34
N ILE A 256 4.43 -29.60 -5.30
CA ILE A 256 4.82 -28.55 -4.36
C ILE A 256 3.60 -28.18 -3.52
N GLN A 257 3.76 -28.11 -2.21
CA GLN A 257 2.71 -27.72 -1.27
C GLN A 257 3.26 -26.70 -0.27
N TRP A 258 2.38 -25.84 0.25
CA TRP A 258 2.75 -24.86 1.27
C TRP A 258 1.54 -24.47 2.12
N GLU A 259 1.81 -24.02 3.33
CA GLU A 259 0.79 -23.50 4.24
C GLU A 259 0.56 -22.00 4.04
N LYS A 260 -0.65 -21.56 4.41
CA LYS A 260 -1.01 -20.15 4.43
C LYS A 260 -0.05 -19.37 5.34
N PRO A 261 0.40 -18.18 4.95
CA PRO A 261 1.22 -17.35 5.82
C PRO A 261 0.48 -16.95 7.11
N VAL A 262 1.27 -16.68 8.16
CA VAL A 262 0.77 -16.17 9.44
C VAL A 262 0.09 -14.82 9.19
N SER A 263 -1.23 -14.80 9.31
CA SER A 263 -2.07 -13.65 9.01
C SER A 263 -3.51 -13.92 9.42
N ALA A 264 -4.24 -12.87 9.77
CA ALA A 264 -5.68 -12.96 10.05
C ALA A 264 -6.56 -13.17 8.80
N PHE A 265 -6.02 -12.98 7.60
CA PHE A 265 -6.77 -13.25 6.36
C PHE A 265 -7.00 -14.76 6.17
N PRO A 266 -8.19 -15.18 5.68
CA PRO A 266 -8.48 -16.59 5.41
C PRO A 266 -7.70 -17.10 4.18
N ILE A 267 -7.72 -18.43 3.97
CA ILE A 267 -6.93 -19.11 2.92
C ILE A 267 -7.19 -18.55 1.52
N HIS A 268 -8.47 -18.30 1.18
CA HIS A 268 -8.88 -17.80 -0.14
C HIS A 268 -8.51 -16.33 -0.44
N CYS A 269 -7.84 -15.65 0.50
CA CYS A 269 -7.42 -14.25 0.35
C CYS A 269 -5.96 -14.09 -0.07
N PHE A 270 -5.29 -15.16 -0.50
CA PHE A 270 -3.88 -15.11 -0.86
C PHE A 270 -3.65 -15.44 -2.33
N ASP A 271 -2.90 -14.57 -2.98
CA ASP A 271 -2.24 -14.85 -4.25
C ASP A 271 -0.82 -15.34 -3.93
N TYR A 272 -0.40 -16.43 -4.57
CA TYR A 272 0.92 -17.02 -4.41
C TYR A 272 1.70 -16.92 -5.72
N GLU A 273 3.01 -16.72 -5.59
CA GLU A 273 3.97 -16.98 -6.64
C GLU A 273 4.88 -18.14 -6.23
N VAL A 274 4.97 -19.15 -7.09
CA VAL A 274 5.88 -20.29 -6.94
C VAL A 274 7.01 -20.12 -7.93
N LYS A 275 8.24 -20.08 -7.42
CA LYS A 275 9.47 -20.00 -8.21
C LYS A 275 10.16 -21.35 -8.17
N ILE A 276 10.41 -21.92 -9.34
CA ILE A 276 11.12 -23.18 -9.54
C ILE A 276 12.34 -22.86 -10.40
N HIS A 277 13.53 -23.06 -9.85
CA HIS A 277 14.79 -22.82 -10.55
C HIS A 277 15.55 -24.13 -10.70
N ASN A 278 15.94 -24.44 -11.93
CA ASN A 278 16.75 -25.61 -12.27
C ASN A 278 18.23 -25.25 -12.14
N ALA A 279 18.90 -25.83 -11.15
CA ALA A 279 20.29 -25.51 -10.83
C ALA A 279 21.30 -25.98 -11.91
N ARG A 280 20.91 -26.88 -12.81
CA ARG A 280 21.79 -27.42 -13.86
C ARG A 280 21.88 -26.49 -15.06
N ASN A 281 20.75 -26.03 -15.58
CA ASN A 281 20.68 -25.24 -16.81
C ASN A 281 20.28 -23.77 -16.58
N GLY A 282 19.96 -23.39 -15.34
CA GLY A 282 19.55 -22.03 -14.98
C GLY A 282 18.13 -21.67 -15.41
N TYR A 283 17.32 -22.65 -15.85
CA TYR A 283 15.93 -22.42 -16.24
C TYR A 283 15.10 -21.99 -15.02
N LEU A 284 14.30 -20.94 -15.20
CA LEU A 284 13.47 -20.34 -14.17
C LEU A 284 12.01 -20.35 -14.60
N GLN A 285 11.16 -20.99 -13.80
CA GLN A 285 9.70 -20.98 -13.95
C GLN A 285 9.09 -20.24 -12.76
N ILE A 286 8.17 -19.31 -13.03
CA ILE A 286 7.39 -18.61 -12.01
C ILE A 286 5.91 -18.71 -12.36
N GLU A 287 5.12 -19.25 -11.43
CA GLU A 287 3.69 -19.49 -11.61
C GLU A 287 2.87 -18.76 -10.56
N LYS A 288 1.73 -18.21 -10.96
CA LYS A 288 0.79 -17.46 -10.11
C LYS A 288 -0.49 -18.24 -9.89
N MET A 289 -0.93 -18.36 -8.64
CA MET A 289 -2.16 -19.08 -8.29
C MET A 289 -2.73 -18.66 -6.93
N MET A 290 -3.97 -19.05 -6.65
CA MET A 290 -4.63 -18.86 -5.35
C MET A 290 -4.74 -20.16 -4.52
N THR A 291 -4.24 -21.27 -5.07
CA THR A 291 -4.22 -22.58 -4.40
C THR A 291 -2.95 -22.77 -3.59
N ASN A 292 -3.00 -23.65 -2.58
CA ASN A 292 -1.86 -23.98 -1.71
C ASN A 292 -0.98 -25.13 -2.22
N ALA A 293 -1.18 -25.54 -3.46
CA ALA A 293 -0.46 -26.63 -4.09
C ALA A 293 -0.29 -26.35 -5.59
N PHE A 294 0.83 -26.83 -6.12
CA PHE A 294 1.17 -26.75 -7.54
C PHE A 294 1.83 -28.04 -8.00
N ILE A 295 1.57 -28.42 -9.24
CA ILE A 295 2.21 -29.57 -9.88
C ILE A 295 2.88 -29.07 -11.17
N SER A 296 4.18 -29.30 -11.27
CA SER A 296 4.95 -29.03 -12.49
C SER A 296 5.51 -30.31 -13.09
N ILE A 297 5.69 -30.30 -14.41
CA ILE A 297 6.41 -31.36 -15.13
C ILE A 297 7.86 -30.91 -15.26
N ILE A 298 8.77 -31.73 -14.75
CA ILE A 298 10.19 -31.41 -14.68
C ILE A 298 11.04 -32.52 -15.30
N ASP A 299 12.31 -32.23 -15.58
CA ASP A 299 13.29 -33.28 -15.82
C ASP A 299 13.69 -33.96 -14.50
N ASP A 300 13.90 -35.27 -14.53
CA ASP A 300 14.23 -36.12 -13.39
C ASP A 300 15.72 -36.14 -13.03
N LEU A 301 16.56 -35.49 -13.85
CA LEU A 301 18.02 -35.53 -13.77
C LEU A 301 18.64 -34.27 -13.15
N SER A 302 17.83 -33.24 -12.87
CA SER A 302 18.30 -31.97 -12.33
C SER A 302 17.91 -31.78 -10.88
N LYS A 303 18.72 -30.98 -10.19
CA LYS A 303 18.40 -30.44 -8.89
C LYS A 303 17.64 -29.12 -9.07
N TYR A 304 16.58 -28.93 -8.30
CA TYR A 304 15.75 -27.74 -8.31
C TYR A 304 15.79 -27.04 -6.95
N ASP A 305 15.73 -25.71 -6.96
CA ASP A 305 15.33 -24.94 -5.80
C ASP A 305 13.91 -24.37 -5.99
N VAL A 306 13.12 -24.47 -4.94
CA VAL A 306 11.74 -24.01 -4.92
C VAL A 306 11.57 -22.98 -3.82
N GLN A 307 10.95 -21.86 -4.16
CA GLN A 307 10.57 -20.81 -3.23
C GLN A 307 9.14 -20.36 -3.50
N VAL A 308 8.41 -19.99 -2.46
CA VAL A 308 7.04 -19.47 -2.56
C VAL A 308 6.96 -18.14 -1.85
N ARG A 309 6.24 -17.17 -2.42
CA ARG A 309 5.86 -15.92 -1.75
C ARG A 309 4.36 -15.68 -1.87
N ALA A 310 3.82 -14.84 -1.01
CA ALA A 310 2.39 -14.56 -0.95
C ALA A 310 2.10 -13.07 -0.92
N ALA A 311 0.94 -12.68 -1.45
CA ALA A 311 0.35 -11.35 -1.28
C ALA A 311 -1.13 -11.51 -0.91
N VAL A 312 -1.70 -10.50 -0.26
CA VAL A 312 -3.15 -10.45 -0.03
C VAL A 312 -3.84 -10.10 -1.35
N SER A 313 -4.79 -10.94 -1.76
CA SER A 313 -5.50 -10.78 -3.02
C SER A 313 -6.34 -9.50 -3.05
N SER A 314 -6.42 -8.88 -4.23
CA SER A 314 -7.23 -7.70 -4.50
C SER A 314 -8.72 -7.92 -4.21
N MET A 315 -9.17 -9.17 -4.16
CA MET A 315 -10.54 -9.55 -3.77
C MET A 315 -10.84 -9.26 -2.29
N CYS A 316 -9.83 -9.29 -1.41
CA CYS A 316 -10.04 -9.14 0.04
C CYS A 316 -9.64 -7.75 0.54
N ARG A 317 -8.61 -7.16 -0.04
CA ARG A 317 -8.09 -5.83 0.29
C ARG A 317 -7.42 -5.24 -0.94
N GLU A 318 -7.35 -3.91 -1.03
CA GLU A 318 -6.56 -3.22 -2.06
C GLU A 318 -5.14 -3.78 -2.16
N ALA A 319 -4.58 -3.77 -3.37
CA ALA A 319 -3.29 -4.38 -3.68
C ALA A 319 -2.19 -3.82 -2.75
N GLY A 320 -1.47 -4.73 -2.11
CA GLY A 320 -0.43 -4.42 -1.14
C GLY A 320 0.92 -4.99 -1.52
N LEU A 321 1.76 -5.18 -0.51
CA LEU A 321 3.11 -5.73 -0.66
C LEU A 321 3.09 -7.26 -0.82
N TRP A 322 4.05 -7.76 -1.59
CA TRP A 322 4.41 -9.17 -1.58
C TRP A 322 5.26 -9.49 -0.35
N SER A 323 5.10 -10.70 0.19
CA SER A 323 6.04 -11.22 1.17
C SER A 323 7.42 -11.40 0.56
N GLU A 324 8.41 -11.53 1.44
CA GLU A 324 9.67 -12.16 1.07
C GLU A 324 9.43 -13.58 0.52
N TRP A 325 10.38 -14.06 -0.26
CA TRP A 325 10.40 -15.46 -0.67
C TRP A 325 10.63 -16.36 0.56
N SER A 326 9.98 -17.52 0.58
CA SER A 326 10.31 -18.57 1.54
C SER A 326 11.79 -18.97 1.42
N GLN A 327 12.33 -19.58 2.47
CA GLN A 327 13.63 -20.21 2.37
C GLN A 327 13.63 -21.26 1.23
N PRO A 328 14.71 -21.33 0.44
CA PRO A 328 14.80 -22.27 -0.67
C PRO A 328 14.83 -23.71 -0.15
N ILE A 329 13.94 -24.54 -0.68
CA ILE A 329 14.03 -25.99 -0.51
C ILE A 329 14.61 -26.60 -1.77
N TYR A 330 15.41 -27.66 -1.60
CA TYR A 330 16.07 -28.33 -2.71
C TYR A 330 15.50 -29.72 -2.91
N VAL A 331 15.25 -30.08 -4.16
CA VAL A 331 14.69 -31.38 -4.53
C VAL A 331 15.34 -31.88 -5.82
N GLY A 332 15.35 -33.19 -6.02
CA GLY A 332 16.03 -33.84 -7.14
C GLY A 332 17.48 -34.19 -6.82
N LYS A 333 18.12 -34.89 -7.74
CA LYS A 333 19.51 -35.32 -7.61
C LYS A 333 20.33 -34.56 -8.64
N ASP A 334 21.51 -34.10 -8.24
CA ASP A 334 22.48 -33.67 -9.23
C ASP A 334 23.20 -34.92 -9.74
N GLU A 335 22.57 -35.61 -10.70
CA GLU A 335 23.29 -36.67 -11.41
C GLU A 335 24.28 -36.00 -12.36
N HIS A 336 25.43 -35.57 -11.81
CA HIS A 336 26.63 -35.48 -12.61
C HIS A 336 26.82 -36.84 -13.26
N LYS A 337 26.35 -37.01 -14.50
CA LYS A 337 26.75 -38.16 -15.28
C LYS A 337 28.27 -38.13 -15.23
N PRO A 338 28.95 -39.20 -14.80
CA PRO A 338 30.41 -39.29 -14.85
C PRO A 338 30.90 -39.33 -16.31
N LEU A 339 30.14 -38.81 -17.27
CA LEU A 339 30.48 -38.67 -18.67
C LEU A 339 31.83 -37.98 -18.83
N ARG A 340 32.14 -36.93 -18.06
CA ARG A 340 33.46 -36.30 -18.10
C ARG A 340 34.58 -37.23 -17.60
N GLU A 341 34.34 -37.98 -16.53
CA GLU A 341 35.32 -38.92 -15.96
C GLU A 341 35.51 -40.15 -16.85
N TRP A 342 34.42 -40.70 -17.38
CA TRP A 342 34.43 -41.80 -18.35
C TRP A 342 35.07 -41.37 -19.67
N PHE A 343 34.83 -40.14 -20.13
CA PHE A 343 35.49 -39.61 -21.33
C PHE A 343 36.99 -39.46 -21.11
N LEU A 344 37.43 -39.02 -19.92
CA LEU A 344 38.85 -38.99 -19.55
C LEU A 344 39.45 -40.40 -19.48
N ILE A 345 38.75 -41.37 -18.91
CA ILE A 345 39.20 -42.78 -18.84
C ILE A 345 39.33 -43.38 -20.24
N VAL A 346 38.32 -43.19 -21.11
CA VAL A 346 38.33 -43.67 -22.49
C VAL A 346 39.43 -42.97 -23.30
N LEU A 347 39.62 -41.67 -23.12
CA LEU A 347 40.70 -40.91 -23.76
C LEU A 347 42.08 -41.43 -23.34
N MET A 348 42.29 -41.67 -22.05
CA MET A 348 43.55 -42.23 -21.54
C MET A 348 43.78 -43.67 -22.04
N ALA A 349 42.75 -44.51 -22.07
CA ALA A 349 42.83 -45.88 -22.57
C ALA A 349 43.18 -45.92 -24.07
N THR A 350 42.55 -45.04 -24.88
CA THR A 350 42.84 -44.92 -26.31
C THR A 350 44.27 -44.44 -26.57
N ILE A 351 44.77 -43.45 -25.83
CA ILE A 351 46.17 -43.00 -25.91
C ILE A 351 47.13 -44.16 -25.58
N CYS A 352 46.89 -44.90 -24.50
CA CYS A 352 47.70 -46.07 -24.13
C CYS A 352 47.70 -47.15 -25.22
N PHE A 353 46.55 -47.42 -25.83
CA PHE A 353 46.43 -48.41 -26.90
C PHE A 353 47.20 -47.98 -28.16
N ILE A 354 47.13 -46.70 -28.54
CA ILE A 354 47.90 -46.15 -29.67
C ILE A 354 49.41 -46.24 -29.40
N LEU A 355 49.85 -45.92 -28.18
CA LEU A 355 51.25 -46.07 -27.78
C LEU A 355 51.73 -47.52 -27.84
N LEU A 356 50.92 -48.48 -27.41
CA LEU A 356 51.24 -49.91 -27.53
C LEU A 356 51.37 -50.36 -28.98
N ILE A 357 50.48 -49.92 -29.87
CA ILE A 357 50.57 -50.20 -31.32
C ILE A 357 51.84 -49.59 -31.90
N LEU A 358 52.16 -48.34 -31.58
CA LEU A 358 53.39 -47.68 -32.02
C LEU A 358 54.64 -48.40 -31.54
N LEU A 359 54.66 -48.87 -30.29
CA LEU A 359 55.75 -49.69 -29.74
C LEU A 359 55.87 -51.03 -30.46
N LEU A 360 54.76 -51.70 -30.77
CA LEU A 360 54.75 -52.96 -31.53
C LEU A 360 55.24 -52.74 -32.97
N ILE A 361 54.80 -51.69 -33.65
CA ILE A 361 55.28 -51.32 -34.99
C ILE A 361 56.78 -50.96 -34.94
N CYS A 362 57.22 -50.21 -33.93
CA CYS A 362 58.65 -49.91 -33.73
C CYS A 362 59.45 -51.19 -33.50
N ARG A 363 58.98 -52.14 -32.69
CA ARG A 363 59.63 -53.44 -32.51
C ARG A 363 59.73 -54.22 -33.83
N ILE A 364 58.64 -54.29 -34.60
CA ILE A 364 58.59 -55.03 -35.87
C ILE A 364 59.46 -54.35 -36.95
N LYS A 365 59.61 -53.01 -36.95
CA LYS A 365 60.48 -52.28 -37.89
C LYS A 365 61.94 -52.14 -37.43
N LEU A 366 62.25 -52.18 -36.12
CA LEU A 366 63.63 -52.19 -35.60
C LEU A 366 64.28 -53.57 -35.63
N VAL A 367 63.52 -54.66 -35.54
CA VAL A 367 64.07 -56.02 -35.66
C VAL A 367 64.79 -56.24 -37.02
N PRO A 368 64.25 -55.83 -38.18
CA PRO A 368 64.99 -55.93 -39.44
C PRO A 368 66.11 -54.89 -39.59
N LEU A 369 66.09 -53.75 -38.88
CA LEU A 369 67.22 -52.80 -38.90
C LEU A 369 68.42 -53.30 -38.08
N ARG A 370 68.20 -54.03 -36.98
CA ARG A 370 69.28 -54.69 -36.22
C ARG A 370 69.94 -55.84 -37.00
N GLN A 371 69.23 -56.49 -37.91
CA GLN A 371 69.83 -57.48 -38.82
C GLN A 371 70.61 -56.83 -39.96
N LYS A 372 70.19 -55.67 -40.49
CA LYS A 372 70.95 -54.95 -41.53
C LYS A 372 72.19 -54.21 -41.01
N LEU A 373 72.20 -53.69 -39.78
CA LEU A 373 73.41 -53.08 -39.20
C LEU A 373 74.48 -54.11 -38.76
N LYS A 374 74.11 -55.38 -38.57
CA LYS A 374 75.07 -56.47 -38.33
C LYS A 374 75.76 -56.99 -39.60
N SER A 375 75.25 -56.66 -40.80
CA SER A 375 75.87 -57.08 -42.08
C SER A 375 76.70 -55.99 -42.77
N SER A 376 76.93 -54.83 -42.12
CA SER A 376 77.82 -53.77 -42.62
C SER A 376 79.05 -53.54 -41.73
N VAL A 377 79.31 -54.43 -40.77
CA VAL A 377 80.57 -54.53 -40.03
C VAL A 377 81.00 -55.99 -39.99
N ILE A 378 81.22 -56.59 -41.17
CA ILE A 378 82.19 -57.65 -41.48
C ILE A 378 82.61 -57.44 -42.93
#